data_AF-A0A4R1HYD0-F1
#
_entry.id   AF-A0A4R1HYD0-F1
#
_cell.length_a   1.000
_cell.length_b   1.000
_cell.length_c   1.000
_cell.angle_alpha   90.00
_cell.angle_beta   90.00
_cell.angle_gamma   90.00
#
_symmetry.space_group_name_H-M   'P 1'
#
loop_
_entity.id
_entity.type
_entity.pdbx_description
1 polymer ?
#
loop_
_entity_poly.entity_id
_entity_poly.type
_entity_poly.pdbx_seq_one_letter_code
_entity_poly.pdbx_strand_id
1 'polypeptide(L)'
;MAPVLASALGRLPIAMLSLAVLLYVHAVQGSFAVGGAVSAGVLAGTAVGMVVQGRVVDRLGPTRPLLVVAALFAVAGGFLVVVVDRGHGLATLFPLAVTTGLFSPSIEGASRALWTDLTPSGPVREAAFNYEAISLEVFFILGPGLAALLVATTPWPGTALVAAVAAMATGTVLFALSPRVRARSASARSAVVERAGMLGVIRRPGLRTVALASLGFGLVIGSVEVGVPAAATAAGSPAAGGLLLSAWSVISVAAGVLYGLRPWPRSMGRRLPVLLGTFAVLVGLTALVAPLRSLPLLAVTLLLAGATITPQVTAHSHGVDLTAPDSSAAEAFSWVVTSAVIGVSAGQSLAGLAVDTVGPAGFAVGPVLGLVVACVLWLRRRTVVPAAEREVSPV
;
A
#
# COMPACT_ATOMS: atom_id res chain seq x y z
N MET A 1 8.90 -18.97 -11.67
CA MET A 1 7.65 -19.05 -10.87
C MET A 1 7.91 -19.12 -9.37
N ALA A 2 8.88 -19.92 -8.88
CA ALA A 2 9.21 -20.00 -7.45
C ALA A 2 9.33 -18.66 -6.67
N PRO A 3 10.07 -17.62 -7.15
CA PRO A 3 10.15 -16.35 -6.41
C PRO A 3 8.82 -15.58 -6.37
N VAL A 4 7.95 -15.77 -7.35
CA VAL A 4 6.63 -15.12 -7.43
C VAL A 4 5.70 -15.73 -6.38
N LEU A 5 5.67 -17.06 -6.25
CA LEU A 5 4.87 -17.75 -5.23
C LEU A 5 5.38 -17.46 -3.82
N ALA A 6 6.71 -17.43 -3.63
CA ALA A 6 7.30 -17.06 -2.35
C ALA A 6 6.98 -15.61 -1.96
N SER A 7 7.05 -14.68 -2.93
CA SER A 7 6.64 -13.28 -2.73
C SER A 7 5.16 -13.16 -2.38
N ALA A 8 4.28 -13.91 -3.07
CA ALA A 8 2.86 -13.93 -2.79
C ALA A 8 2.57 -14.43 -1.37
N LEU A 9 3.18 -15.54 -0.94
CA LEU A 9 3.03 -16.05 0.42
C LEU A 9 3.53 -15.05 1.48
N GLY A 10 4.64 -14.37 1.19
CA GLY A 10 5.24 -13.40 2.10
C GLY A 10 4.46 -12.08 2.23
N ARG A 11 3.65 -11.74 1.21
CA ARG A 11 2.90 -10.47 1.14
C ARG A 11 1.41 -10.62 1.43
N LEU A 12 0.85 -11.81 1.24
CA LEU A 12 -0.57 -12.09 1.48
C LEU A 12 -1.04 -11.65 2.88
N PRO A 13 -0.28 -11.88 3.97
CA PRO A 13 -0.73 -11.51 5.31
C PRO A 13 -0.49 -10.05 5.69
N ILE A 14 -0.11 -9.16 4.76
CA ILE A 14 0.25 -7.77 5.08
C ILE A 14 -0.89 -7.00 5.78
N ALA A 15 -2.11 -7.11 5.25
CA ALA A 15 -3.31 -6.51 5.85
C ALA A 15 -3.90 -7.39 6.97
N MET A 16 -3.68 -8.71 6.88
CA MET A 16 -4.12 -9.71 7.86
C MET A 16 -3.52 -9.46 9.24
N LEU A 17 -2.24 -9.08 9.31
CA LEU A 17 -1.50 -8.92 10.56
C LEU A 17 -2.16 -7.92 11.52
N SER A 18 -2.49 -6.73 11.03
CA SER A 18 -3.06 -5.65 11.87
C SER A 18 -4.44 -6.02 12.43
N LEU A 19 -5.30 -6.66 11.62
CA LEU A 19 -6.62 -7.11 12.05
C LEU A 19 -6.51 -8.31 13.00
N ALA A 20 -5.62 -9.27 12.72
CA ALA A 20 -5.40 -10.44 13.57
C ALA A 20 -4.97 -10.03 14.98
N VAL A 21 -4.06 -9.05 15.11
CA VAL A 21 -3.64 -8.52 16.40
C VAL A 21 -4.80 -7.86 17.14
N LEU A 22 -5.59 -7.03 16.46
CA LEU A 22 -6.74 -6.36 17.07
C LEU A 22 -7.74 -7.38 17.63
N LEU A 23 -8.16 -8.34 16.80
CA LEU A 23 -9.14 -9.36 17.18
C LEU A 23 -8.62 -10.25 18.30
N TYR A 24 -7.33 -10.61 18.27
CA TYR A 24 -6.73 -11.44 19.30
C TYR A 24 -6.68 -10.73 20.66
N VAL A 25 -6.20 -9.49 20.70
CA VAL A 25 -6.16 -8.69 21.94
C VAL A 25 -7.57 -8.45 22.46
N HIS A 26 -8.53 -8.14 21.58
CA HIS A 26 -9.93 -7.99 21.99
C HIS A 26 -10.50 -9.28 22.58
N ALA A 27 -10.25 -10.44 21.96
CA ALA A 27 -10.75 -11.72 22.45
C ALA A 27 -10.18 -12.10 23.83
N VAL A 28 -8.92 -11.74 24.12
CA VAL A 28 -8.29 -12.05 25.42
C VAL A 28 -8.60 -11.01 26.50
N GLN A 29 -8.65 -9.71 26.15
CA GLN A 29 -8.76 -8.62 27.12
C GLN A 29 -10.13 -7.92 27.15
N GLY A 30 -11.04 -8.26 26.23
CA GLY A 30 -12.37 -7.67 26.11
C GLY A 30 -12.39 -6.22 25.59
N SER A 31 -11.25 -5.61 25.26
CA SER A 31 -11.14 -4.19 24.92
C SER A 31 -10.71 -3.94 23.48
N PHE A 32 -11.63 -3.39 22.68
CA PHE A 32 -11.31 -2.90 21.33
C PHE A 32 -10.38 -1.69 21.35
N ALA A 33 -10.42 -0.87 22.40
CA ALA A 33 -9.52 0.28 22.52
C ALA A 33 -8.06 -0.16 22.66
N VAL A 34 -7.80 -1.19 23.49
CA VAL A 34 -6.46 -1.78 23.62
C VAL A 34 -6.06 -2.49 22.34
N GLY A 35 -6.93 -3.34 21.77
CA GLY A 35 -6.64 -4.03 20.51
C GLY A 35 -6.36 -3.08 19.34
N GLY A 36 -7.12 -1.99 19.25
CA GLY A 36 -6.91 -0.92 18.27
C GLY A 36 -5.58 -0.20 18.47
N ALA A 37 -5.22 0.15 19.70
CA ALA A 37 -3.93 0.79 20.01
C ALA A 37 -2.73 -0.13 19.66
N VAL A 38 -2.83 -1.42 19.98
CA VAL A 38 -1.79 -2.41 19.66
C VAL A 38 -1.68 -2.60 18.14
N SER A 39 -2.80 -2.70 17.44
CA SER A 39 -2.84 -2.74 15.97
C SER A 39 -2.21 -1.50 15.32
N ALA A 40 -2.53 -0.31 15.83
CA ALA A 40 -1.92 0.94 15.42
C ALA A 40 -0.39 0.95 15.66
N GLY A 41 0.06 0.37 16.78
CA GLY A 41 1.47 0.15 17.05
C GLY A 41 2.16 -0.68 15.98
N VAL A 42 1.56 -1.80 15.56
CA VAL A 42 2.07 -2.62 14.44
C VAL A 42 2.19 -1.80 13.17
N LEU A 43 1.13 -1.08 12.79
CA LEU A 43 1.12 -0.26 11.57
C LEU A 43 2.19 0.85 11.61
N ALA A 44 2.35 1.53 12.75
CA ALA A 44 3.37 2.55 12.95
C ALA A 44 4.79 1.96 12.83
N GLY A 45 5.01 0.80 13.45
CA GLY A 45 6.24 0.04 13.31
C GLY A 45 6.53 -0.29 11.85
N THR A 46 5.55 -0.84 11.12
CA THR A 46 5.68 -1.22 9.70
C THR A 46 6.02 -0.03 8.83
N ALA A 47 5.38 1.13 9.04
CA ALA A 47 5.68 2.35 8.30
C ALA A 47 7.15 2.78 8.44
N VAL A 48 7.69 2.75 9.66
CA VAL A 48 9.12 3.05 9.91
C VAL A 48 10.01 1.94 9.34
N GLY A 49 9.63 0.69 9.54
CA GLY A 49 10.35 -0.51 9.11
C GLY A 49 10.57 -0.54 7.60
N MET A 50 9.53 -0.26 6.80
CA MET A 50 9.62 -0.25 5.34
C MET A 50 10.69 0.72 4.81
N VAL A 51 10.85 1.89 5.42
CA VAL A 51 11.85 2.89 4.98
C VAL A 51 13.27 2.43 5.35
N VAL A 52 13.45 1.95 6.59
CA VAL A 52 14.76 1.47 7.07
C VAL A 52 15.19 0.22 6.30
N GLN A 53 14.30 -0.76 6.18
CA GLN A 53 14.55 -2.01 5.46
C GLN A 53 14.85 -1.76 3.98
N GLY A 54 14.11 -0.86 3.30
CA GLY A 54 14.36 -0.51 1.90
C GLY A 54 15.80 -0.05 1.67
N ARG A 55 16.33 0.82 2.53
CA ARG A 55 17.73 1.26 2.46
C ARG A 55 18.74 0.17 2.70
N VAL A 56 18.49 -0.67 3.70
CA VAL A 56 19.41 -1.76 4.04
C VAL A 56 19.45 -2.77 2.89
N VAL A 57 18.32 -3.06 2.27
CA VAL A 57 18.20 -3.90 1.07
C VAL A 57 18.92 -3.27 -0.12
N ASP A 58 18.74 -1.98 -0.35
CA ASP A 58 19.42 -1.26 -1.44
C ASP A 58 20.95 -1.26 -1.27
N ARG A 59 21.46 -1.18 -0.02
CA ARG A 59 22.90 -1.15 0.29
C ARG A 59 23.57 -2.53 0.35
N LEU A 60 22.92 -3.50 0.97
CA LEU A 60 23.52 -4.82 1.26
C LEU A 60 23.06 -5.91 0.28
N GLY A 61 22.10 -5.57 -0.59
CA GLY A 61 21.31 -6.49 -1.38
C GLY A 61 20.21 -7.18 -0.55
N PRO A 62 19.17 -7.73 -1.19
CA PRO A 62 17.97 -8.21 -0.51
C PRO A 62 18.15 -9.47 0.35
N THR A 63 19.08 -10.38 0.04
CA THR A 63 19.09 -11.72 0.68
C THR A 63 19.34 -11.67 2.19
N ARG A 64 20.47 -11.09 2.64
CA ARG A 64 20.82 -11.10 4.08
C ARG A 64 19.86 -10.26 4.93
N PRO A 65 19.51 -9.02 4.54
CA PRO A 65 18.58 -8.19 5.29
C PRO A 65 17.21 -8.86 5.45
N LEU A 66 16.64 -9.44 4.38
CA LEU A 66 15.33 -10.10 4.46
C LEU A 66 15.36 -11.33 5.39
N LEU A 67 16.44 -12.10 5.41
CA LEU A 67 16.57 -13.25 6.34
C LEU A 67 16.65 -12.80 7.81
N VAL A 68 17.42 -11.74 8.10
CA VAL A 68 17.53 -11.19 9.46
C VAL A 68 16.19 -10.63 9.91
N VAL A 69 15.53 -9.86 9.06
CA VAL A 69 14.22 -9.27 9.35
C VAL A 69 13.15 -10.35 9.56
N ALA A 70 13.12 -11.40 8.73
CA ALA A 70 12.20 -12.52 8.90
C ALA A 70 12.38 -13.24 10.25
N ALA A 71 13.63 -13.42 10.70
CA ALA A 71 13.91 -14.03 11.99
C ALA A 71 13.47 -13.14 13.15
N LEU A 72 13.81 -11.84 13.10
CA LEU A 72 13.40 -10.86 14.12
C LEU A 72 11.88 -10.72 14.18
N PHE A 73 11.20 -10.76 13.03
CA PHE A 73 9.75 -10.75 12.94
C PHE A 73 9.11 -11.96 13.59
N ALA A 74 9.61 -13.17 13.30
CA ALA A 74 9.09 -14.39 13.90
C ALA A 74 9.27 -14.39 15.43
N VAL A 75 10.41 -13.92 15.92
CA VAL A 75 10.67 -13.78 17.37
C VAL A 75 9.75 -12.72 18.00
N ALA A 76 9.65 -11.53 17.40
CA ALA A 76 8.80 -10.45 17.91
C ALA A 76 7.32 -10.85 17.91
N GLY A 77 6.84 -11.46 16.83
CA GLY A 77 5.47 -11.98 16.72
C GLY A 77 5.18 -13.10 17.73
N GLY A 78 6.11 -14.03 17.93
CA GLY A 78 5.99 -15.07 18.96
C GLY A 78 5.95 -14.49 20.38
N PHE A 79 6.79 -13.49 20.66
CA PHE A 79 6.75 -12.81 21.96
C PHE A 79 5.45 -12.02 22.14
N LEU A 80 4.93 -11.39 21.08
CA LEU A 80 3.64 -10.69 21.12
C LEU A 80 2.51 -11.67 21.48
N VAL A 81 2.49 -12.85 20.87
CA VAL A 81 1.52 -13.91 21.21
C VAL A 81 1.56 -14.26 22.70
N VAL A 82 2.76 -14.52 23.22
CA VAL A 82 2.95 -14.89 24.64
C VAL A 82 2.53 -13.77 25.59
N VAL A 83 2.82 -12.52 25.26
CA VAL A 83 2.46 -11.35 26.10
C VAL A 83 0.94 -11.10 26.08
N VAL A 84 0.28 -11.32 24.93
CA VAL A 84 -1.18 -11.24 24.82
C VAL A 84 -1.85 -12.32 25.67
N ASP A 85 -1.42 -13.59 25.55
CA ASP A 85 -1.98 -14.70 26.33
C ASP A 85 -1.85 -14.50 27.84
N ARG A 86 -0.78 -13.83 28.30
CA ARG A 86 -0.58 -13.50 29.71
C ARG A 86 -1.39 -12.30 30.21
N GLY A 87 -2.17 -11.65 29.35
CA GLY A 87 -3.03 -10.53 29.73
C GLY A 87 -2.27 -9.27 30.15
N HIS A 88 -1.05 -9.05 29.66
CA HIS A 88 -0.29 -7.84 29.98
C HIS A 88 -0.98 -6.58 29.42
N GLY A 89 -0.83 -5.46 30.13
CA GLY A 89 -1.43 -4.20 29.75
C GLY A 89 -0.80 -3.53 28.52
N LEU A 90 -1.45 -2.46 28.05
CA LEU A 90 -1.06 -1.70 26.86
C LEU A 90 0.39 -1.21 26.88
N ALA A 91 0.93 -0.85 28.06
CA ALA A 91 2.31 -0.38 28.21
C ALA A 91 3.36 -1.40 27.75
N THR A 92 3.07 -2.71 27.85
CA THR A 92 3.94 -3.78 27.38
C THR A 92 3.60 -4.19 25.94
N LEU A 93 2.30 -4.27 25.62
CA LEU A 93 1.85 -4.68 24.29
C LEU A 93 2.21 -3.68 23.20
N PHE A 94 2.08 -2.38 23.45
CA PHE A 94 2.28 -1.35 22.43
C PHE A 94 3.73 -1.30 21.91
N PRO A 95 4.79 -1.23 22.75
CA PRO A 95 6.16 -1.26 22.26
C PRO A 95 6.49 -2.55 21.50
N LEU A 96 5.93 -3.68 21.92
CA LEU A 96 6.14 -4.97 21.27
C LEU A 96 5.43 -5.07 19.92
N ALA A 97 4.22 -4.51 19.81
CA ALA A 97 3.54 -4.35 18.56
C ALA A 97 4.31 -3.45 17.59
N VAL A 98 4.81 -2.30 18.06
CA VAL A 98 5.71 -1.43 17.26
C VAL A 98 6.94 -2.21 16.80
N THR A 99 7.55 -3.01 17.67
CA THR A 99 8.72 -3.82 17.33
C THR A 99 8.38 -4.90 16.29
N THR A 100 7.23 -5.56 16.45
CA THR A 100 6.72 -6.57 15.49
C THR A 100 6.48 -5.93 14.13
N GLY A 101 5.85 -4.75 14.10
CA GLY A 101 5.65 -3.97 12.88
C GLY A 101 6.96 -3.55 12.22
N LEU A 102 7.92 -3.05 13.01
CA LEU A 102 9.24 -2.60 12.54
C LEU A 102 10.00 -3.70 11.79
N PHE A 103 9.87 -4.94 12.27
CA PHE A 103 10.46 -6.11 11.63
C PHE A 103 9.54 -6.82 10.65
N SER A 104 8.33 -6.32 10.38
CA SER A 104 7.46 -6.89 9.35
C SER A 104 8.20 -6.85 8.00
N PRO A 105 8.47 -8.00 7.35
CA PRO A 105 9.32 -8.02 6.16
C PRO A 105 8.69 -7.27 4.98
N SER A 106 9.42 -6.32 4.40
CA SER A 106 9.02 -5.65 3.16
C SER A 106 9.64 -6.32 1.94
N ILE A 107 8.85 -7.14 1.24
CA ILE A 107 9.26 -7.85 0.02
C ILE A 107 9.04 -6.97 -1.22
N GLU A 108 8.17 -5.96 -1.15
CA GLU A 108 7.66 -5.19 -2.30
C GLU A 108 8.79 -4.50 -3.09
N GLY A 109 9.69 -3.81 -2.37
CA GLY A 109 10.82 -3.12 -3.00
C GLY A 109 11.78 -4.09 -3.70
N ALA A 110 12.08 -5.22 -3.05
CA ALA A 110 12.97 -6.25 -3.60
C ALA A 110 12.34 -7.01 -4.77
N SER A 111 11.04 -7.32 -4.69
CA SER A 111 10.24 -7.93 -5.75
C SER A 111 10.21 -7.04 -6.99
N ARG A 112 9.97 -5.75 -6.80
CA ARG A 112 9.97 -4.78 -7.90
C ARG A 112 11.32 -4.65 -8.58
N ALA A 113 12.37 -4.50 -7.80
CA ALA A 113 13.73 -4.43 -8.32
C ALA A 113 14.10 -5.69 -9.12
N LEU A 114 13.62 -6.86 -8.67
CA LEU A 114 13.75 -8.11 -9.40
C LEU A 114 12.97 -8.10 -10.73
N TRP A 115 11.75 -7.57 -10.76
CA TRP A 115 10.99 -7.44 -12.01
C TRP A 115 11.70 -6.55 -13.04
N THR A 116 12.31 -5.44 -12.60
CA THR A 116 13.12 -4.56 -13.46
C THR A 116 14.30 -5.30 -14.10
N ASP A 117 15.00 -6.17 -13.36
CA ASP A 117 16.10 -6.99 -13.88
C ASP A 117 15.63 -8.10 -14.83
N LEU A 118 14.48 -8.71 -14.53
CA LEU A 118 13.97 -9.87 -15.27
C LEU A 118 13.23 -9.51 -16.54
N THR A 119 12.78 -8.26 -16.68
CA THR A 119 11.94 -7.83 -17.80
C THR A 119 12.56 -6.65 -18.56
N PRO A 120 12.64 -6.73 -19.91
CA PRO A 120 13.09 -5.60 -20.72
C PRO A 120 12.11 -4.43 -20.57
N SER A 121 12.61 -3.22 -20.77
CA SER A 121 11.76 -2.02 -20.81
C SER A 121 10.67 -2.17 -21.88
N GLY A 122 9.46 -1.68 -21.58
CA GLY A 122 8.30 -1.76 -22.47
C GLY A 122 7.14 -2.58 -21.90
N PRO A 123 6.26 -3.14 -22.76
CA PRO A 123 4.98 -3.73 -22.34
C PRO A 123 5.10 -4.88 -21.34
N VAL A 124 6.18 -5.67 -21.42
CA VAL A 124 6.42 -6.81 -20.52
C VAL A 124 6.68 -6.34 -19.08
N ARG A 125 7.47 -5.27 -18.91
CA ARG A 125 7.71 -4.68 -17.59
C ARG A 125 6.45 -4.00 -17.04
N GLU A 126 5.70 -3.31 -17.89
CA GLU A 126 4.40 -2.73 -17.49
C GLU A 126 3.44 -3.81 -16.98
N ALA A 127 3.35 -4.95 -17.67
CA ALA A 127 2.54 -6.08 -17.22
C ALA A 127 3.02 -6.68 -15.89
N ALA A 128 4.34 -6.76 -15.66
CA ALA A 128 4.91 -7.23 -14.40
C ALA A 128 4.59 -6.29 -13.22
N PHE A 129 4.68 -4.97 -13.41
CA PHE A 129 4.29 -4.00 -12.38
C PHE A 129 2.78 -3.97 -12.15
N ASN A 130 1.98 -4.19 -13.19
CA ASN A 130 0.55 -4.33 -13.04
C ASN A 130 0.18 -5.60 -12.24
N TYR A 131 0.84 -6.73 -12.50
CA TYR A 131 0.71 -7.95 -11.68
C TYR A 131 1.04 -7.68 -10.21
N GLU A 132 2.13 -6.95 -9.95
CA GLU A 132 2.57 -6.60 -8.59
C GLU A 132 1.52 -5.76 -7.85
N ALA A 133 0.90 -4.80 -8.56
CA ALA A 133 -0.17 -3.94 -8.03
C ALA A 133 -1.47 -4.73 -7.78
N ILE A 134 -1.91 -5.54 -8.76
CA ILE A 134 -3.09 -6.40 -8.62
C ILE A 134 -2.93 -7.35 -7.45
N SER A 135 -1.75 -7.97 -7.32
CA SER A 135 -1.46 -8.89 -6.21
C SER A 135 -1.60 -8.20 -4.86
N LEU A 136 -1.11 -6.96 -4.73
CA LEU A 136 -1.26 -6.17 -3.50
C LEU A 136 -2.73 -5.93 -3.17
N GLU A 137 -3.53 -5.46 -4.12
CA GLU A 137 -4.98 -5.25 -3.92
C GLU A 137 -5.66 -6.54 -3.46
N VAL A 138 -5.38 -7.67 -4.12
CA VAL A 138 -5.92 -8.98 -3.75
C VAL A 138 -5.53 -9.37 -2.33
N PHE A 139 -4.29 -9.10 -1.90
CA PHE A 139 -3.84 -9.38 -0.53
C PHE A 139 -4.52 -8.49 0.51
N PHE A 140 -4.80 -7.23 0.19
CA PHE A 140 -5.55 -6.33 1.07
C PHE A 140 -7.02 -6.73 1.21
N ILE A 141 -7.62 -7.38 0.21
CA ILE A 141 -8.97 -7.94 0.28
C ILE A 141 -8.97 -9.26 1.06
N LEU A 142 -8.11 -10.21 0.65
CA LEU A 142 -8.11 -11.57 1.18
C LEU A 142 -7.55 -11.63 2.61
N GLY A 143 -6.54 -10.83 2.93
CA GLY A 143 -5.84 -10.88 4.22
C GLY A 143 -6.79 -10.70 5.42
N PRO A 144 -7.55 -9.59 5.51
CA PRO A 144 -8.52 -9.39 6.58
C PRO A 144 -9.62 -10.46 6.62
N GLY A 145 -10.12 -10.89 5.44
CA GLY A 145 -11.12 -11.96 5.35
C GLY A 145 -10.62 -13.29 5.88
N LEU A 146 -9.37 -13.66 5.58
CA LEU A 146 -8.71 -14.84 6.12
C LEU A 146 -8.46 -14.71 7.62
N ALA A 147 -8.10 -13.52 8.11
CA ALA A 147 -7.97 -13.27 9.56
C ALA A 147 -9.29 -13.57 10.28
N ALA A 148 -10.38 -12.96 9.80
CA ALA A 148 -11.70 -13.14 10.37
C ALA A 148 -12.18 -14.60 10.30
N LEU A 149 -11.96 -15.27 9.17
CA LEU A 149 -12.29 -16.68 8.99
C LEU A 149 -11.53 -17.57 9.98
N LEU A 150 -10.22 -17.38 10.12
CA LEU A 150 -9.41 -18.17 11.05
C LEU A 150 -9.84 -17.93 12.50
N VAL A 151 -10.10 -16.68 12.89
CA VAL A 151 -10.62 -16.37 14.23
C VAL A 151 -11.99 -17.02 14.47
N ALA A 152 -12.88 -17.02 13.47
CA ALA A 152 -14.22 -17.57 13.61
C ALA A 152 -14.28 -19.11 13.61
N THR A 153 -13.33 -19.77 12.94
CA THR A 153 -13.34 -21.23 12.73
C THR A 153 -12.39 -21.99 13.65
N THR A 154 -11.52 -21.30 14.39
CA THR A 154 -10.54 -21.96 15.27
C THR A 154 -10.81 -21.62 16.74
N PRO A 155 -10.54 -22.55 17.67
CA PRO A 155 -10.81 -22.33 19.10
C PRO A 155 -9.92 -21.26 19.74
N TRP A 156 -8.70 -21.08 19.23
CA TRP A 156 -7.74 -20.15 19.79
C TRP A 156 -7.69 -18.84 19.00
N PRO A 157 -7.98 -17.68 19.63
CA PRO A 157 -8.01 -16.39 18.93
C PRO A 157 -6.67 -15.95 18.34
N GLY A 158 -5.54 -16.48 18.83
CA GLY A 158 -4.20 -16.18 18.32
C GLY A 158 -3.86 -16.84 16.98
N THR A 159 -4.71 -17.75 16.47
CA THR A 159 -4.41 -18.55 15.27
C THR A 159 -4.14 -17.68 14.03
N ALA A 160 -4.95 -16.64 13.81
CA ALA A 160 -4.76 -15.73 12.70
C ALA A 160 -3.41 -14.99 12.77
N LEU A 161 -2.99 -14.56 13.97
CA LEU A 161 -1.71 -13.88 14.15
C LEU A 161 -0.55 -14.83 13.86
N VAL A 162 -0.57 -16.05 14.41
CA VAL A 162 0.48 -17.04 14.17
C VAL A 162 0.56 -17.42 12.69
N ALA A 163 -0.59 -17.64 12.05
CA ALA A 163 -0.65 -17.96 10.62
C ALA A 163 -0.07 -16.81 9.77
N ALA A 164 -0.40 -15.56 10.08
CA ALA A 164 0.15 -14.40 9.40
C ALA A 164 1.67 -14.29 9.59
N VAL A 165 2.15 -14.42 10.83
CA VAL A 165 3.58 -14.33 11.15
C VAL A 165 4.37 -15.44 10.45
N ALA A 166 3.88 -16.68 10.53
CA ALA A 166 4.50 -17.83 9.88
C ALA A 166 4.54 -17.66 8.36
N ALA A 167 3.41 -17.34 7.73
CA ALA A 167 3.34 -17.17 6.28
C ALA A 167 4.26 -16.04 5.77
N MET A 168 4.26 -14.87 6.42
CA MET A 168 5.16 -13.77 6.07
C MET A 168 6.63 -14.15 6.24
N ALA A 169 7.00 -14.75 7.38
CA ALA A 169 8.39 -15.16 7.64
C ALA A 169 8.85 -16.23 6.65
N THR A 170 8.08 -17.30 6.46
CA THR A 170 8.40 -18.38 5.51
C THR A 170 8.46 -17.86 4.07
N GLY A 171 7.47 -17.09 3.62
CA GLY A 171 7.47 -16.49 2.29
C GLY A 171 8.68 -15.59 2.04
N THR A 172 9.06 -14.79 3.04
CA THR A 172 10.26 -13.94 3.00
C THR A 172 11.54 -14.78 2.88
N VAL A 173 11.68 -15.83 3.70
CA VAL A 173 12.84 -16.72 3.66
C VAL A 173 12.95 -17.40 2.29
N LEU A 174 11.85 -17.96 1.78
CA LEU A 174 11.81 -18.59 0.46
C LEU A 174 12.15 -17.61 -0.66
N PHE A 175 11.66 -16.37 -0.58
CA PHE A 175 11.97 -15.31 -1.54
C PHE A 175 13.46 -14.94 -1.50
N ALA A 176 13.99 -14.69 -0.30
CA ALA A 176 15.37 -14.28 -0.07
C ALA A 176 16.41 -15.33 -0.51
N LEU A 177 16.07 -16.62 -0.34
CA LEU A 177 16.91 -17.75 -0.74
C LEU A 177 16.81 -18.10 -2.23
N SER A 178 15.87 -17.51 -2.97
CA SER A 178 15.72 -17.81 -4.39
C SER A 178 16.99 -17.44 -5.18
N PRO A 179 17.39 -18.25 -6.19
CA PRO A 179 18.64 -18.03 -6.93
C PRO A 179 18.73 -16.65 -7.57
N ARG A 180 17.60 -16.12 -8.06
CA ARG A 180 17.51 -14.81 -8.72
C ARG A 180 17.75 -13.66 -7.73
N VAL A 181 17.16 -13.75 -6.53
CA VAL A 181 17.34 -12.74 -5.47
C VAL A 181 18.78 -12.78 -4.95
N ARG A 182 19.37 -13.97 -4.78
CA ARG A 182 20.78 -14.13 -4.40
C ARG A 182 21.74 -13.55 -5.44
N ALA A 183 21.48 -13.77 -6.73
CA ALA A 183 22.30 -13.22 -7.82
C ALA A 183 22.27 -11.69 -7.81
N ARG A 184 21.08 -11.08 -7.69
CA ARG A 184 20.94 -9.62 -7.53
C ARG A 184 21.69 -9.11 -6.29
N SER A 185 21.56 -9.81 -5.16
CA SER A 185 22.23 -9.43 -3.91
C SER A 185 23.76 -9.47 -4.04
N ALA A 186 24.32 -10.31 -4.92
CA ALA A 186 25.74 -10.30 -5.24
C ALA A 186 26.11 -9.07 -6.08
N SER A 187 25.32 -8.77 -7.12
CA SER A 187 25.53 -7.60 -8.00
C SER A 187 25.44 -6.27 -7.24
N ALA A 188 24.48 -6.12 -6.33
CA ALA A 188 24.28 -4.89 -5.55
C ALA A 188 25.49 -4.57 -4.65
N ARG A 189 26.13 -5.59 -4.08
CA ARG A 189 27.34 -5.41 -3.23
C ARG A 189 28.58 -4.99 -4.00
N SER A 190 28.61 -5.22 -5.31
CA SER A 190 29.72 -4.84 -6.18
C SER A 190 29.58 -3.42 -6.74
N ALA A 191 28.40 -2.80 -6.63
CA ALA A 191 28.17 -1.43 -7.07
C ALA A 191 28.65 -0.41 -6.02
N VAL A 192 29.37 0.61 -6.45
CA VAL A 192 29.80 1.73 -5.58
C VAL A 192 28.57 2.55 -5.19
N VAL A 193 28.17 2.50 -3.92
CA VAL A 193 27.03 3.28 -3.41
C VAL A 193 27.45 4.73 -3.19
N GLU A 194 26.95 5.65 -4.03
CA GLU A 194 27.05 7.09 -3.77
C GLU A 194 26.37 7.43 -2.43
N ARG A 195 27.10 8.09 -1.53
CA ARG A 195 26.63 8.46 -0.19
C ARG A 195 25.63 9.62 -0.27
N ALA A 196 24.38 9.35 -0.64
CA ALA A 196 23.29 10.28 -0.44
C ALA A 196 22.68 10.10 0.97
N GLY A 197 22.46 11.21 1.70
CA GLY A 197 21.86 11.19 3.05
C GLY A 197 20.39 10.71 3.05
N MET A 198 19.75 10.62 4.22
CA MET A 198 18.37 10.09 4.39
C MET A 198 17.27 10.79 3.55
N LEU A 199 17.55 11.95 2.96
CA LEU A 199 16.60 12.65 2.07
C LEU A 199 17.10 12.72 0.63
N GLY A 200 18.18 12.01 0.30
CA GLY A 200 18.85 12.10 -1.00
C GLY A 200 17.96 11.68 -2.15
N VAL A 201 17.18 10.60 -1.97
CA VAL A 201 16.29 10.06 -3.00
C VAL A 201 15.09 10.98 -3.20
N ILE A 202 14.41 11.40 -2.13
CA ILE A 202 13.25 12.31 -2.19
C ILE A 202 13.62 13.74 -2.61
N ARG A 203 14.91 14.09 -2.69
CA ARG A 203 15.35 15.37 -3.27
C ARG A 203 15.23 15.41 -4.79
N ARG A 204 15.14 14.25 -5.46
CA ARG A 204 15.00 14.19 -6.93
C ARG A 204 13.61 14.72 -7.36
N PRO A 205 13.53 15.67 -8.30
CA PRO A 205 12.27 16.27 -8.73
C PRO A 205 11.23 15.25 -9.25
N GLY A 206 11.69 14.22 -9.96
CA GLY A 206 10.84 13.14 -10.45
C GLY A 206 10.18 12.38 -9.30
N LEU A 207 10.98 11.92 -8.33
CA LEU A 207 10.45 11.18 -7.18
C LEU A 207 9.51 12.03 -6.30
N ARG A 208 9.79 13.33 -6.13
CA ARG A 208 8.86 14.25 -5.46
C ARG A 208 7.50 14.31 -6.15
N THR A 209 7.51 14.25 -7.47
CA THR A 209 6.29 14.29 -8.28
C THR A 209 5.49 12.99 -8.12
N VAL A 210 6.17 11.84 -8.09
CA VAL A 210 5.52 10.54 -7.80
C VAL A 210 5.00 10.48 -6.36
N ALA A 211 5.77 10.96 -5.38
CA ALA A 211 5.36 11.02 -3.99
C ALA A 211 4.14 11.94 -3.79
N LEU A 212 4.11 13.12 -4.45
CA LEU A 212 2.94 14.01 -4.47
C LEU A 212 1.72 13.33 -5.10
N ALA A 213 1.90 12.59 -6.19
CA ALA A 213 0.81 11.84 -6.82
C ALA A 213 0.23 10.77 -5.88
N SER A 214 1.11 10.05 -5.18
CA SER A 214 0.75 9.05 -4.19
C SER A 214 -0.01 9.67 -3.00
N LEU A 215 0.44 10.83 -2.52
CA LEU A 215 -0.24 11.58 -1.47
C LEU A 215 -1.62 12.06 -1.90
N GLY A 216 -1.73 12.65 -3.10
CA GLY A 216 -3.01 13.08 -3.66
C GLY A 216 -3.98 11.92 -3.85
N PHE A 217 -3.49 10.78 -4.32
CA PHE A 217 -4.27 9.56 -4.42
C PHE A 217 -4.76 9.08 -3.05
N GLY A 218 -3.86 9.06 -2.04
CA GLY A 218 -4.21 8.72 -0.67
C GLY A 218 -5.30 9.62 -0.08
N LEU A 219 -5.21 10.95 -0.28
CA LEU A 219 -6.24 11.91 0.17
C LEU A 219 -7.64 11.53 -0.33
N VAL A 220 -7.75 11.17 -1.61
CA VAL A 220 -9.01 10.77 -2.22
C VAL A 220 -9.48 9.42 -1.65
N ILE A 221 -8.60 8.41 -1.57
CA ILE A 221 -8.93 7.09 -0.99
C ILE A 221 -9.45 7.24 0.44
N GLY A 222 -8.70 7.94 1.31
CA GLY A 222 -9.07 8.11 2.70
C GLY A 222 -10.41 8.84 2.89
N SER A 223 -10.73 9.78 2.00
CA SER A 223 -12.04 10.43 2.02
C SER A 223 -13.19 9.47 1.69
N VAL A 224 -12.98 8.53 0.76
CA VAL A 224 -13.98 7.51 0.38
C VAL A 224 -14.24 6.54 1.53
N GLU A 225 -13.18 6.11 2.23
CA GLU A 225 -13.27 5.18 3.37
C GLU A 225 -14.13 5.72 4.53
N VAL A 226 -14.23 7.04 4.67
CA VAL A 226 -15.12 7.69 5.65
C VAL A 226 -16.48 8.01 5.03
N GLY A 227 -16.46 8.56 3.81
CA GLY A 227 -17.64 9.07 3.13
C GLY A 227 -18.67 8.02 2.74
N VAL A 228 -18.22 6.88 2.20
CA VAL A 228 -19.12 5.82 1.72
C VAL A 228 -19.87 5.14 2.87
N PRO A 229 -19.23 4.73 3.99
CA PRO A 229 -19.96 4.22 5.15
C PRO A 229 -20.95 5.23 5.72
N ALA A 230 -20.58 6.52 5.78
CA ALA A 230 -21.48 7.57 6.24
C ALA A 230 -22.70 7.75 5.31
N ALA A 231 -22.49 7.74 3.99
CA ALA A 231 -23.56 7.80 2.99
C ALA A 231 -24.50 6.59 3.08
N ALA A 232 -23.95 5.39 3.22
CA ALA A 232 -24.72 4.16 3.36
C ALA A 232 -25.56 4.15 4.66
N THR A 233 -24.98 4.64 5.76
CA THR A 233 -25.67 4.82 7.05
C THR A 233 -26.79 5.84 6.92
N ALA A 234 -26.55 6.98 6.27
CA ALA A 234 -27.57 8.00 6.03
C ALA A 234 -28.70 7.51 5.10
N ALA A 235 -28.44 6.52 4.25
CA ALA A 235 -29.43 5.82 3.44
C ALA A 235 -30.18 4.70 4.19
N GLY A 236 -29.90 4.49 5.49
CA GLY A 236 -30.55 3.48 6.33
C GLY A 236 -29.95 2.07 6.23
N SER A 237 -28.79 1.91 5.57
CA SER A 237 -28.12 0.61 5.45
C SER A 237 -26.63 0.69 5.81
N PRO A 238 -26.27 0.70 7.11
CA PRO A 238 -24.87 0.75 7.55
C PRO A 238 -24.02 -0.40 6.98
N ALA A 239 -24.61 -1.60 6.89
CA ALA A 239 -23.94 -2.79 6.34
C ALA A 239 -23.55 -2.61 4.86
N ALA A 240 -24.29 -1.81 4.09
CA ALA A 240 -23.96 -1.54 2.70
C ALA A 240 -22.63 -0.79 2.54
N GLY A 241 -22.18 -0.02 3.53
CA GLY A 241 -20.90 0.69 3.47
C GLY A 241 -19.71 -0.25 3.25
N GLY A 242 -19.64 -1.32 4.06
CA GLY A 242 -18.60 -2.35 3.91
C GLY A 242 -18.71 -3.15 2.62
N LEU A 243 -19.94 -3.47 2.19
CA LEU A 243 -20.18 -4.17 0.91
C LEU A 243 -19.76 -3.34 -0.29
N LEU A 244 -20.04 -2.04 -0.28
CA LEU A 244 -19.65 -1.10 -1.32
C LEU A 244 -18.13 -0.96 -1.42
N LEU A 245 -17.43 -0.81 -0.29
CA LEU A 245 -15.96 -0.79 -0.28
C LEU A 245 -15.36 -2.12 -0.74
N SER A 246 -16.00 -3.25 -0.41
CA SER A 246 -15.56 -4.56 -0.92
C SER A 246 -15.72 -4.66 -2.44
N ALA A 247 -16.87 -4.24 -2.97
CA ALA A 247 -17.13 -4.22 -4.40
C ALA A 247 -16.18 -3.25 -5.13
N TRP A 248 -15.81 -2.14 -4.49
CA TRP A 248 -14.83 -1.17 -4.97
C TRP A 248 -13.44 -1.77 -5.15
N SER A 249 -13.00 -2.64 -4.23
CA SER A 249 -11.75 -3.38 -4.38
C SER A 249 -11.84 -4.50 -5.44
N VAL A 250 -13.00 -5.13 -5.62
CA VAL A 250 -13.18 -6.15 -6.68
C VAL A 250 -13.08 -5.50 -8.08
N ILE A 251 -13.72 -4.35 -8.29
CA ILE A 251 -13.67 -3.67 -9.58
C ILE A 251 -12.28 -3.07 -9.87
N SER A 252 -11.52 -2.65 -8.85
CA SER A 252 -10.15 -2.19 -9.06
C SER A 252 -9.28 -3.31 -9.64
N VAL A 253 -9.33 -4.50 -9.05
CA VAL A 253 -8.64 -5.71 -9.53
C VAL A 253 -9.05 -6.06 -10.96
N ALA A 254 -10.36 -6.10 -11.24
CA ALA A 254 -10.87 -6.43 -12.57
C ALA A 254 -10.42 -5.40 -13.63
N ALA A 255 -10.49 -4.11 -13.31
CA ALA A 255 -10.03 -3.05 -14.19
C ALA A 255 -8.50 -3.07 -14.36
N GLY A 256 -7.74 -3.47 -13.34
CA GLY A 256 -6.30 -3.70 -13.42
C GLY A 256 -5.93 -4.75 -14.45
N VAL A 257 -6.64 -5.87 -14.50
CA VAL A 257 -6.43 -6.92 -15.53
C VAL A 257 -6.65 -6.35 -16.93
N LEU A 258 -7.76 -5.62 -17.14
CA LEU A 258 -8.06 -4.98 -18.42
C LEU A 258 -7.04 -3.91 -18.81
N TYR A 259 -6.59 -3.12 -17.83
CA TYR A 259 -5.60 -2.08 -18.01
C TYR A 259 -4.24 -2.65 -18.45
N GLY A 260 -3.87 -3.82 -17.94
CA GLY A 260 -2.66 -4.54 -18.32
C GLY A 260 -2.61 -4.93 -19.81
N LEU A 261 -3.76 -5.07 -20.47
CA LEU A 261 -3.84 -5.37 -21.90
C LEU A 261 -3.50 -4.16 -22.76
N ARG A 262 -3.87 -2.95 -22.31
CA ARG A 262 -3.65 -1.71 -23.06
C ARG A 262 -3.46 -0.51 -22.12
N PRO A 263 -2.24 -0.31 -21.60
CA PRO A 263 -1.96 0.79 -20.67
C PRO A 263 -2.21 2.18 -21.27
N TRP A 264 -2.85 3.07 -20.51
CA TRP A 264 -3.23 4.43 -20.93
C TRP A 264 -3.17 5.45 -19.77
N PRO A 265 -2.82 6.72 -20.01
CA PRO A 265 -2.19 7.30 -21.20
C PRO A 265 -0.82 6.68 -21.53
N ARG A 266 -0.41 6.75 -22.80
CA ARG A 266 0.88 6.18 -23.25
C ARG A 266 2.10 6.95 -22.71
N SER A 267 2.03 8.27 -22.64
CA SER A 267 3.12 9.10 -22.12
C SER A 267 3.11 9.10 -20.59
N MET A 268 4.21 8.64 -19.96
CA MET A 268 4.29 8.52 -18.49
C MET A 268 4.11 9.85 -17.76
N GLY A 269 4.67 10.94 -18.29
CA GLY A 269 4.52 12.28 -17.70
C GLY A 269 3.07 12.75 -17.59
N ARG A 270 2.16 12.29 -18.47
CA ARG A 270 0.72 12.60 -18.40
C ARG A 270 -0.08 11.57 -17.62
N ARG A 271 0.46 10.37 -17.41
CA ARG A 271 -0.28 9.25 -16.82
C ARG A 271 -0.70 9.56 -15.37
N LEU A 272 0.23 10.01 -14.53
CA LEU A 272 -0.05 10.40 -13.13
C LEU A 272 -1.13 11.49 -12.98
N PRO A 273 -1.01 12.68 -13.59
CA PRO A 273 -2.02 13.74 -13.43
C PRO A 273 -3.39 13.36 -14.01
N VAL A 274 -3.43 12.68 -15.16
CA VAL A 274 -4.70 12.32 -15.82
C VAL A 274 -5.44 11.25 -15.02
N LEU A 275 -4.74 10.22 -14.53
CA LEU A 275 -5.35 9.19 -13.70
C LEU A 275 -5.80 9.75 -12.35
N LEU A 276 -4.99 10.60 -11.71
CA LEU A 276 -5.40 11.25 -10.45
C LEU A 276 -6.61 12.15 -10.64
N GLY A 277 -6.60 12.97 -11.69
CA GLY A 277 -7.70 13.86 -12.02
C GLY A 277 -8.99 13.09 -12.32
N THR A 278 -8.90 12.04 -13.13
CA THR A 278 -10.05 11.17 -13.46
C THR A 278 -10.61 10.51 -12.20
N PHE A 279 -9.75 9.94 -11.36
CA PHE A 279 -10.17 9.32 -10.10
C PHE A 279 -10.85 10.33 -9.17
N ALA A 280 -10.26 11.51 -9.00
CA ALA A 280 -10.82 12.57 -8.18
C ALA A 280 -12.17 13.08 -8.72
N VAL A 281 -12.35 13.22 -10.03
CA VAL A 281 -13.66 13.58 -10.63
C VAL A 281 -14.70 12.51 -10.32
N LEU A 282 -14.39 11.22 -10.55
CA LEU A 282 -15.35 10.13 -10.33
C LEU A 282 -15.74 9.97 -8.85
N VAL A 283 -14.77 10.15 -7.93
CA VAL A 283 -15.06 10.20 -6.49
C VAL A 283 -15.86 11.45 -6.12
N GLY A 284 -15.57 12.60 -6.74
CA GLY A 284 -16.36 13.83 -6.57
C GLY A 284 -17.82 13.66 -6.99
N LEU A 285 -18.09 12.95 -8.09
CA LEU A 285 -19.44 12.56 -8.50
C LEU A 285 -20.10 11.66 -7.45
N THR A 286 -19.35 10.72 -6.87
CA THR A 286 -19.82 9.85 -5.79
C THR A 286 -20.22 10.66 -4.55
N ALA A 287 -19.43 11.67 -4.18
CA ALA A 287 -19.76 12.58 -3.09
C ALA A 287 -20.98 13.45 -3.39
N LEU A 288 -21.15 13.89 -4.64
CA LEU A 288 -22.28 14.70 -5.06
C LEU A 288 -23.60 13.94 -5.00
N VAL A 289 -23.59 12.65 -5.32
CA VAL A 289 -24.81 11.80 -5.26
C VAL A 289 -25.11 11.25 -3.87
N ALA A 290 -24.15 11.29 -2.92
CA ALA A 290 -24.30 10.74 -1.58
C ALA A 290 -25.51 11.32 -0.79
N PRO A 291 -25.83 12.63 -0.84
CA PRO A 291 -27.01 13.19 -0.19
C PRO A 291 -28.35 12.66 -0.74
N LEU A 292 -28.37 12.10 -1.95
CA LEU A 292 -29.58 11.55 -2.57
C LEU A 292 -30.05 10.25 -1.91
N ARG A 293 -29.22 9.65 -1.02
CA ARG A 293 -29.53 8.40 -0.28
C ARG A 293 -29.89 7.21 -1.18
N SER A 294 -29.47 7.24 -2.44
CA SER A 294 -29.66 6.16 -3.41
C SER A 294 -28.44 5.24 -3.43
N LEU A 295 -28.54 4.10 -2.74
CA LEU A 295 -27.47 3.09 -2.71
C LEU A 295 -27.07 2.60 -4.10
N PRO A 296 -27.99 2.34 -5.06
CA PRO A 296 -27.60 1.93 -6.40
C PRO A 296 -26.78 3.00 -7.14
N LEU A 297 -27.17 4.28 -7.00
CA LEU A 297 -26.45 5.37 -7.65
C LEU A 297 -25.05 5.54 -7.04
N LEU A 298 -24.96 5.49 -5.71
CA LEU A 298 -23.69 5.51 -4.98
C LEU A 298 -22.79 4.34 -5.40
N ALA A 299 -23.36 3.14 -5.56
CA ALA A 299 -22.63 1.97 -6.02
C ALA A 299 -22.07 2.17 -7.42
N VAL A 300 -22.88 2.61 -8.39
CA VAL A 300 -22.44 2.81 -9.77
C VAL A 300 -21.30 3.83 -9.85
N THR A 301 -21.43 4.99 -9.21
CA THR A 301 -20.39 6.02 -9.25
C THR A 301 -19.11 5.57 -8.55
N LEU A 302 -19.24 4.87 -7.42
CA LEU A 302 -18.10 4.32 -6.68
C LEU A 302 -17.36 3.24 -7.49
N LEU A 303 -18.10 2.33 -8.13
CA LEU A 303 -17.51 1.28 -8.96
C LEU A 303 -16.76 1.86 -10.16
N LEU A 304 -17.32 2.89 -10.81
CA LEU A 304 -16.64 3.62 -11.88
C LEU A 304 -15.34 4.25 -11.39
N ALA A 305 -15.35 4.87 -10.19
CA ALA A 305 -14.13 5.41 -9.58
C ALA A 305 -13.10 4.32 -9.30
N GLY A 306 -13.53 3.17 -8.77
CA GLY A 306 -12.67 2.03 -8.43
C GLY A 306 -11.87 1.48 -9.60
N ALA A 307 -12.43 1.53 -10.81
CA ALA A 307 -11.74 1.09 -12.02
C ALA A 307 -10.41 1.84 -12.30
N THR A 308 -10.20 3.01 -11.68
CA THR A 308 -8.98 3.81 -11.88
C THR A 308 -7.88 3.57 -10.84
N ILE A 309 -8.16 2.82 -9.77
CA ILE A 309 -7.23 2.55 -8.65
C ILE A 309 -6.00 1.80 -9.14
N THR A 310 -6.16 0.60 -9.69
CA THR A 310 -5.02 -0.23 -10.12
C THR A 310 -4.20 0.43 -11.24
N PRO A 311 -4.79 1.09 -12.26
CA PRO A 311 -4.06 1.94 -13.19
C PRO A 311 -3.16 2.97 -12.49
N GLN A 312 -3.67 3.65 -11.46
CA GLN A 312 -2.94 4.66 -10.71
C GLN A 312 -1.77 4.07 -9.92
N VAL A 313 -2.00 2.98 -9.17
CA VAL A 313 -0.93 2.29 -8.42
C VAL A 313 0.16 1.78 -9.36
N THR A 314 -0.22 1.30 -10.54
CA THR A 314 0.73 0.89 -11.59
C THR A 314 1.52 2.10 -12.12
N ALA A 315 0.87 3.25 -12.32
CA ALA A 315 1.54 4.48 -12.73
C ALA A 315 2.54 5.00 -11.68
N HIS A 316 2.22 4.93 -10.39
CA HIS A 316 3.18 5.24 -9.32
C HIS A 316 4.40 4.33 -9.40
N SER A 317 4.16 3.04 -9.62
CA SER A 317 5.21 2.03 -9.68
C SER A 317 6.18 2.27 -10.83
N HIS A 318 5.62 2.57 -12.01
CA HIS A 318 6.41 2.93 -13.18
C HIS A 318 7.10 4.30 -13.02
N GLY A 319 6.47 5.25 -12.32
CA GLY A 319 7.07 6.53 -11.99
C GLY A 319 8.31 6.38 -11.12
N VAL A 320 8.29 5.46 -10.15
CA VAL A 320 9.47 5.10 -9.35
C VAL A 320 10.56 4.51 -10.24
N ASP A 321 10.24 3.51 -11.07
CA ASP A 321 11.20 2.86 -11.98
C ASP A 321 11.93 3.87 -12.90
N LEU A 322 11.23 4.91 -13.36
CA LEU A 322 11.83 5.94 -14.23
C LEU A 322 12.65 6.99 -13.50
N THR A 323 12.42 7.21 -12.20
CA THR A 323 12.96 8.39 -11.48
C THR A 323 13.93 8.04 -10.37
N ALA A 324 13.86 6.82 -9.85
CA ALA A 324 14.77 6.30 -8.84
C ALA A 324 16.04 5.74 -9.52
N PRO A 325 17.24 6.04 -9.00
CA PRO A 325 18.42 5.25 -9.29
C PRO A 325 18.21 3.78 -8.95
N ASP A 326 18.80 2.88 -9.76
CA ASP A 326 18.78 1.43 -9.52
C ASP A 326 19.29 1.04 -8.12
N SER A 327 20.19 1.85 -7.56
CA SER A 327 20.78 1.70 -6.23
C SER A 327 19.90 2.16 -5.06
N SER A 328 18.70 2.68 -5.33
CA SER A 328 17.80 3.25 -4.31
C SER A 328 16.31 2.99 -4.58
N ALA A 329 16.02 1.97 -5.39
CA ALA A 329 14.65 1.69 -5.83
C ALA A 329 13.74 1.26 -4.68
N ALA A 330 14.24 0.49 -3.71
CA ALA A 330 13.44 0.08 -2.55
C ALA A 330 13.14 1.28 -1.65
N GLU A 331 14.14 2.14 -1.35
CA GLU A 331 13.92 3.38 -0.61
C GLU A 331 12.91 4.30 -1.32
N ALA A 332 13.05 4.49 -2.63
CA ALA A 332 12.14 5.34 -3.41
C ALA A 332 10.70 4.84 -3.34
N PHE A 333 10.50 3.52 -3.44
CA PHE A 333 9.17 2.93 -3.30
C PHE A 333 8.60 3.11 -1.89
N SER A 334 9.41 2.89 -0.85
CA SER A 334 8.98 3.12 0.54
C SER A 334 8.50 4.55 0.75
N TRP A 335 9.18 5.57 0.21
CA TRP A 335 8.71 6.97 0.28
C TRP A 335 7.37 7.20 -0.42
N VAL A 336 7.13 6.55 -1.56
CA VAL A 336 5.86 6.65 -2.29
C VAL A 336 4.72 6.01 -1.50
N VAL A 337 4.95 4.83 -0.91
CA VAL A 337 3.97 4.17 -0.03
C VAL A 337 3.69 5.01 1.21
N THR A 338 4.73 5.51 1.89
CA THR A 338 4.58 6.41 3.04
C THR A 338 3.76 7.65 2.69
N SER A 339 3.99 8.23 1.51
CA SER A 339 3.21 9.38 1.02
C SER A 339 1.73 9.05 0.83
N ALA A 340 1.40 7.86 0.31
CA ALA A 340 0.01 7.39 0.20
C ALA A 340 -0.63 7.26 1.58
N VAL A 341 0.05 6.62 2.55
CA VAL A 341 -0.48 6.44 3.91
C VAL A 341 -0.77 7.78 4.58
N ILE A 342 0.16 8.75 4.49
CA ILE A 342 -0.06 10.12 4.98
C ILE A 342 -1.29 10.74 4.31
N GLY A 343 -1.41 10.58 2.99
CA GLY A 343 -2.57 11.04 2.23
C GLY A 343 -3.87 10.43 2.74
N VAL A 344 -3.93 9.10 2.91
CA VAL A 344 -5.11 8.38 3.41
C VAL A 344 -5.51 8.91 4.78
N SER A 345 -4.58 9.00 5.73
CA SER A 345 -4.86 9.48 7.08
C SER A 345 -5.37 10.93 7.09
N ALA A 346 -4.76 11.81 6.29
CA ALA A 346 -5.23 13.19 6.15
C ALA A 346 -6.62 13.25 5.48
N GLY A 347 -6.87 12.42 4.46
CA GLY A 347 -8.14 12.32 3.75
C GLY A 347 -9.27 11.85 4.67
N GLN A 348 -9.03 10.81 5.47
CA GLN A 348 -9.96 10.31 6.49
C GLN A 348 -10.29 11.40 7.52
N SER A 349 -9.27 12.10 8.03
CA SER A 349 -9.45 13.12 9.06
C SER A 349 -10.27 14.31 8.54
N LEU A 350 -9.92 14.82 7.36
CA LEU A 350 -10.62 15.95 6.73
C LEU A 350 -12.04 15.58 6.32
N ALA A 351 -12.23 14.38 5.76
CA ALA A 351 -13.55 13.89 5.39
C ALA A 351 -14.44 13.65 6.61
N GLY A 352 -13.90 13.14 7.72
CA GLY A 352 -14.65 12.95 8.97
C GLY A 352 -15.22 14.26 9.48
N LEU A 353 -14.38 15.29 9.63
CA LEU A 353 -14.81 16.63 10.07
C LEU A 353 -15.86 17.24 9.12
N ALA A 354 -15.66 17.09 7.81
CA ALA A 354 -16.60 17.60 6.81
C ALA A 354 -17.93 16.81 6.83
N VAL A 355 -17.88 15.50 6.99
CA VAL A 355 -19.07 14.64 7.04
C VAL A 355 -19.91 14.94 8.28
N ASP A 356 -19.28 15.19 9.42
CA ASP A 356 -19.98 15.57 10.66
C ASP A 356 -20.70 16.92 10.55
N THR A 357 -20.20 17.83 9.71
CA THR A 357 -20.74 19.20 9.57
C THR A 357 -21.77 19.35 8.47
N VAL A 358 -21.54 18.78 7.29
CA VAL A 358 -22.41 18.93 6.11
C VAL A 358 -23.00 17.61 5.61
N GLY A 359 -22.87 16.54 6.39
CA GLY A 359 -23.38 15.22 6.06
C GLY A 359 -22.55 14.48 5.00
N PRO A 360 -23.08 13.43 4.38
CA PRO A 360 -22.32 12.57 3.46
C PRO A 360 -21.68 13.29 2.26
N ALA A 361 -22.09 14.49 1.86
CA ALA A 361 -21.37 15.25 0.83
C ALA A 361 -19.99 15.73 1.29
N GLY A 362 -19.73 15.79 2.60
CA GLY A 362 -18.51 16.34 3.19
C GLY A 362 -17.23 15.65 2.73
N PHE A 363 -17.28 14.37 2.37
CA PHE A 363 -16.09 13.68 1.85
C PHE A 363 -15.63 14.20 0.48
N ALA A 364 -16.38 15.10 -0.18
CA ALA A 364 -15.94 15.82 -1.38
C ALA A 364 -14.64 16.64 -1.16
N VAL A 365 -14.23 16.89 0.08
CA VAL A 365 -12.93 17.52 0.39
C VAL A 365 -11.75 16.74 -0.20
N GLY A 366 -11.79 15.40 -0.15
CA GLY A 366 -10.75 14.54 -0.71
C GLY A 366 -10.56 14.73 -2.23
N PRO A 367 -11.60 14.54 -3.07
CA PRO A 367 -11.51 14.77 -4.50
C PRO A 367 -11.17 16.22 -4.88
N VAL A 368 -11.64 17.23 -4.13
CA VAL A 368 -11.22 18.62 -4.37
C VAL A 368 -9.71 18.78 -4.21
N LEU A 369 -9.14 18.27 -3.10
CA LEU A 369 -7.68 18.30 -2.88
C LEU A 369 -6.94 17.43 -3.92
N GLY A 370 -7.49 16.27 -4.28
CA GLY A 370 -6.97 15.41 -5.34
C GLY A 370 -6.85 16.11 -6.69
N LEU A 371 -7.85 16.92 -7.06
CA LEU A 371 -7.83 17.74 -8.28
C LEU A 371 -6.76 18.84 -8.21
N VAL A 372 -6.61 19.51 -7.07
CA VAL A 372 -5.54 20.49 -6.86
C VAL A 372 -4.17 19.83 -7.05
N VAL A 373 -3.96 18.65 -6.46
CA VAL A 373 -2.72 17.88 -6.65
C VAL A 373 -2.56 17.47 -8.11
N ALA A 374 -3.61 17.01 -8.80
CA ALA A 374 -3.56 16.66 -10.21
C ALA A 374 -3.14 17.84 -11.10
N CYS A 375 -3.61 19.05 -10.81
CA CYS A 375 -3.17 20.28 -11.47
C CYS A 375 -1.68 20.56 -11.23
N VAL A 376 -1.20 20.42 -9.99
CA VAL A 376 0.22 20.57 -9.66
C VAL A 376 1.08 19.53 -10.40
N LEU A 377 0.63 18.27 -10.46
CA LEU A 377 1.28 17.20 -11.20
C LEU A 377 1.32 17.50 -12.70
N TRP A 378 0.24 18.06 -13.26
CA TRP A 378 0.19 18.46 -14.66
C TRP A 378 1.26 19.50 -14.98
N LEU A 379 1.47 20.48 -14.10
CA LEU A 379 2.54 21.47 -14.24
C LEU A 379 3.93 20.83 -14.10
N ARG A 380 4.06 19.80 -13.26
CA ARG A 380 5.31 19.06 -13.02
C ARG A 380 5.54 17.88 -13.97
N ARG A 381 4.70 17.64 -14.97
CA ARG A 381 4.74 16.45 -15.85
C ARG A 381 6.09 16.16 -16.51
N ARG A 382 6.93 17.19 -16.71
CA ARG A 382 8.27 17.08 -17.31
C ARG A 382 9.33 16.48 -16.37
N THR A 383 9.04 16.28 -15.09
CA THR A 383 10.00 15.69 -14.14
C THR A 383 10.03 14.16 -14.19
N VAL A 384 8.95 13.52 -14.68
CA VAL A 384 8.78 12.07 -14.79
C VAL A 384 8.88 11.67 -16.26
N VAL A 385 10.11 11.73 -16.78
CA VAL A 385 10.43 11.53 -18.20
C VAL A 385 11.61 10.55 -18.31
N PRO A 386 11.61 9.59 -19.26
CA PRO A 386 12.73 8.68 -19.49
C PRO A 386 14.05 9.45 -19.71
N ALA A 387 15.17 8.91 -19.23
CA ALA A 387 16.49 9.56 -19.36
C ALA A 387 16.85 9.89 -20.81
N ALA A 388 16.47 9.04 -21.77
CA ALA A 388 16.70 9.23 -23.20
C ALA A 388 16.00 10.47 -23.80
N GLU A 389 14.91 10.96 -23.20
CA GLU A 389 14.20 12.17 -23.66
C GLU A 389 14.79 13.46 -23.04
N ARG A 390 15.68 13.36 -22.03
CA ARG A 390 16.36 14.53 -21.45
C ARG A 390 17.53 15.03 -22.30
N GLU A 391 18.17 14.14 -23.07
CA GLU A 391 19.28 14.51 -23.98
C GLU A 391 18.80 15.18 -25.28
N VAL A 392 17.51 15.08 -25.61
CA VAL A 392 16.96 15.58 -26.90
C VAL A 392 16.24 16.93 -26.75
N SER A 393 16.18 17.52 -25.56
CA SER A 393 15.60 18.86 -25.37
C SER A 393 16.71 19.92 -25.26
N PRO A 394 17.20 20.51 -26.37
CA PRO A 394 17.78 21.83 -26.25
C PRO A 394 16.65 22.81 -25.89
N VAL A 395 16.95 23.61 -24.86
CA VAL A 395 16.30 24.85 -24.38
C VAL A 395 14.97 25.25 -25.02
#